data_AF-A0A7C0YE89-F1
#
_entry.id   AF-A0A7C0YE89-F1
#
_cell.length_a   1.000
_cell.length_b   1.000
_cell.length_c   1.000
_cell.angle_alpha   90.00
_cell.angle_beta   90.00
_cell.angle_gamma   90.00
#
_symmetry.space_group_name_H-M   'P 1'
#
loop_
_entity.id
_entity.type
_entity.pdbx_description
1 polymer ?
#
loop_
_entity_poly.entity_id
_entity_poly.type
_entity_poly.pdbx_seq_one_letter_code
_entity_poly.pdbx_strand_id
1 'polypeptide(L)'
;MREKIWDWYSREKVQKALIEISKNREVVPVFSNSFGKRPDVLQFPGDIMQAVAEGAIAFHASLERWKNPMQLKAGMNKEELDELRIGWDILIDPDVNDFEIAKAVTKVIIEAFKDHGVKSYSVKYTGGKGFHLAIPFEALPEKINLKPSRILYPEVLQKLIEYLKWYVRESLREEILSLDNPINLSKRVGKSLEEIVGEEGIEPFKLINMDIFGLRHLFRLPYSLHEKTLLVSVPLKPERIDKFKKEDALPERVKVEEKFLTKKSRMHDAEALIIEALDWAAKHKIEVKEVVEELRVVRKRVKKIPENFFPPCIKTILKGLPDGRKRSVFILINFLRNMGWSMEEISKKLEEWNEKNYPPLRANYLRTQLRWHARQERNLLPPNCDHENFYVSIGVCNPDEICKNKSIKNPINYPFKKLKLKKIRK
;
A
#
# COMPACT_ATOMS: atom_id res chain seq x y z
N MET A 1 -8.12 8.56 23.44
CA MET A 1 -7.47 7.81 22.32
C MET A 1 -6.00 7.57 22.61
N ARG A 2 -5.17 8.61 22.79
CA ARG A 2 -3.74 8.45 23.12
C ARG A 2 -3.50 7.62 24.38
N GLU A 3 -4.28 7.87 25.43
CA GLU A 3 -4.24 7.08 26.69
C GLU A 3 -4.47 5.59 26.45
N LYS A 4 -5.55 5.20 25.74
CA LYS A 4 -5.80 3.80 25.38
C LYS A 4 -4.64 3.13 24.61
N ILE A 5 -4.00 3.87 23.70
CA ILE A 5 -2.85 3.38 22.94
C ILE A 5 -1.66 3.17 23.88
N TRP A 6 -1.38 4.16 24.72
CA TRP A 6 -0.33 4.10 25.75
C TRP A 6 -0.54 2.91 26.70
N ASP A 7 -1.74 2.75 27.24
CA ASP A 7 -2.10 1.67 28.17
C ASP A 7 -2.00 0.28 27.56
N TRP A 8 -2.21 0.16 26.25
CA TRP A 8 -2.04 -1.10 25.54
C TRP A 8 -0.56 -1.44 25.37
N TYR A 9 0.24 -0.49 24.86
CA TYR A 9 1.65 -0.71 24.56
C TYR A 9 2.55 -0.65 25.80
N SER A 10 2.09 -0.14 26.94
CA SER A 10 2.80 -0.20 28.22
C SER A 10 2.80 -1.61 28.84
N ARG A 11 1.95 -2.52 28.36
CA ARG A 11 1.88 -3.90 28.85
C ARG A 11 3.15 -4.66 28.45
N GLU A 12 3.87 -5.15 29.45
CA GLU A 12 5.12 -5.90 29.26
C GLU A 12 4.98 -7.07 28.27
N LYS A 13 3.87 -7.83 28.35
CA LYS A 13 3.61 -8.94 27.41
C LYS A 13 3.46 -8.46 25.96
N VAL A 14 2.83 -7.31 25.73
CA VAL A 14 2.68 -6.71 24.39
C VAL A 14 4.04 -6.29 23.86
N GLN A 15 4.84 -5.60 24.68
CA GLN A 15 6.19 -5.17 24.31
C GLN A 15 7.09 -6.36 23.95
N LYS A 16 7.08 -7.42 24.78
CA LYS A 16 7.82 -8.65 24.51
C LYS A 16 7.40 -9.30 23.19
N ALA A 17 6.10 -9.41 22.94
CA ALA A 17 5.60 -10.03 21.71
C ALA A 17 5.98 -9.24 20.45
N LEU A 18 5.95 -7.90 20.51
CA LEU A 18 6.38 -7.03 19.41
C LEU A 18 7.88 -7.15 19.16
N ILE A 19 8.72 -7.12 20.20
CA ILE A 19 10.17 -7.23 20.06
C ILE A 19 10.57 -8.61 19.50
N GLU A 20 9.95 -9.70 19.99
CA GLU A 20 10.24 -11.06 19.54
C GLU A 20 10.03 -11.21 18.02
N ILE A 21 8.88 -10.74 17.51
CA ILE A 21 8.55 -10.86 16.09
C ILE A 21 9.33 -9.86 15.20
N SER A 22 9.74 -8.72 15.76
CA SER A 22 10.52 -7.68 15.09
C SER A 22 11.98 -8.05 14.87
N LYS A 23 12.47 -9.11 15.53
CA LYS A 23 13.85 -9.57 15.40
C LYS A 23 14.20 -9.81 13.92
N ASN A 24 15.33 -9.24 13.49
CA ASN A 24 15.81 -9.30 12.12
C ASN A 24 14.83 -8.73 11.07
N ARG A 25 13.89 -7.86 11.44
CA ARG A 25 13.00 -7.19 10.47
C ARG A 25 13.20 -5.70 10.48
N GLU A 26 12.92 -5.09 9.35
CA GLU A 26 12.68 -3.65 9.31
C GLU A 26 11.31 -3.40 9.95
N VAL A 27 11.23 -2.50 10.92
CA VAL A 27 10.00 -2.15 11.64
C VAL A 27 9.66 -0.70 11.36
N VAL A 28 8.38 -0.37 11.23
CA VAL A 28 7.92 0.97 10.91
C VAL A 28 6.74 1.32 11.82
N PRO A 29 6.83 2.39 12.62
CA PRO A 29 5.68 2.93 13.34
C PRO A 29 4.70 3.56 12.34
N VAL A 30 3.41 3.41 12.60
CA VAL A 30 2.33 3.94 11.76
C VAL A 30 1.55 4.96 12.57
N PHE A 31 1.43 6.16 12.03
CA PHE A 31 0.69 7.29 12.56
C PHE A 31 -0.67 7.39 11.86
N SER A 32 -1.53 8.29 12.31
CA SER A 32 -2.90 8.44 11.78
C SER A 32 -2.98 8.62 10.25
N ASN A 33 -1.97 9.22 9.62
CA ASN A 33 -1.94 9.49 8.18
C ASN A 33 -0.59 9.26 7.50
N SER A 34 0.37 8.63 8.18
CA SER A 34 1.73 8.46 7.66
C SER A 34 2.42 7.26 8.27
N PHE A 35 3.43 6.77 7.57
CA PHE A 35 4.40 5.82 8.10
C PHE A 35 5.61 6.57 8.66
N GLY A 36 6.30 5.96 9.63
CA GLY A 36 7.60 6.38 10.11
C GLY A 36 8.68 6.27 9.04
N LYS A 37 9.88 6.74 9.39
CA LYS A 37 11.04 6.64 8.51
C LYS A 37 11.50 5.19 8.39
N ARG A 38 12.17 4.90 7.28
CA ARG A 38 12.65 3.58 6.89
C ARG A 38 14.12 3.68 6.46
N PRO A 39 15.01 2.74 6.83
CA PRO A 39 14.75 1.63 7.74
C PRO A 39 14.70 2.06 9.21
N ASP A 40 14.07 1.23 10.04
CA ASP A 40 14.06 1.37 11.49
C ASP A 40 13.88 -0.03 12.14
N VAL A 41 14.11 -0.13 13.44
CA VAL A 41 14.05 -1.39 14.21
C VAL A 41 13.44 -1.16 15.60
N LEU A 42 12.90 -2.23 16.19
CA LEU A 42 12.54 -2.26 17.61
C LEU A 42 13.43 -3.27 18.33
N GLN A 43 14.19 -2.80 19.33
CA GLN A 43 15.11 -3.65 20.10
C GLN A 43 14.72 -3.72 21.57
N PHE A 44 14.23 -2.61 22.13
CA PHE A 44 13.92 -2.47 23.54
C PHE A 44 12.48 -1.99 23.77
N PRO A 45 11.88 -2.29 24.93
CA PRO A 45 10.56 -1.77 25.28
C PRO A 45 10.47 -0.23 25.25
N GLY A 46 11.58 0.45 25.56
CA GLY A 46 11.69 1.91 25.49
C GLY A 46 11.42 2.45 24.08
N ASP A 47 11.87 1.76 23.03
CA ASP A 47 11.68 2.17 21.63
C ASP A 47 10.19 2.22 21.28
N ILE A 48 9.42 1.24 21.76
CA ILE A 48 7.96 1.17 21.57
C ILE A 48 7.30 2.36 22.25
N MET A 49 7.63 2.60 23.52
CA MET A 49 7.01 3.67 24.29
C MET A 49 7.38 5.06 23.76
N GLN A 50 8.62 5.23 23.29
CA GLN A 50 9.05 6.46 22.62
C GLN A 50 8.25 6.69 21.33
N ALA A 51 8.14 5.69 20.46
CA ALA A 51 7.35 5.82 19.23
C ALA A 51 5.88 6.16 19.53
N VAL A 52 5.29 5.55 20.58
CA VAL A 52 3.93 5.87 21.03
C VAL A 52 3.83 7.30 21.56
N ALA A 53 4.83 7.77 22.32
CA ALA A 53 4.91 9.17 22.79
C ALA A 53 4.95 10.16 21.61
N GLU A 54 5.64 9.79 20.54
CA GLU A 54 5.70 10.53 19.27
C GLU A 54 4.42 10.42 18.43
N GLY A 55 3.47 9.58 18.85
CA GLY A 55 2.13 9.47 18.27
C GLY A 55 1.91 8.24 17.40
N ALA A 56 2.79 7.23 17.45
CA ALA A 56 2.57 5.96 16.78
C ALA A 56 1.30 5.27 17.32
N ILE A 57 0.51 4.73 16.40
CA ILE A 57 -0.72 3.99 16.69
C ILE A 57 -0.53 2.51 16.42
N ALA A 58 0.23 2.15 15.39
CA ALA A 58 0.51 0.77 15.02
C ALA A 58 1.99 0.56 14.70
N PHE A 59 2.42 -0.70 14.63
CA PHE A 59 3.75 -1.13 14.25
C PHE A 59 3.64 -2.19 13.16
N HIS A 60 4.30 -1.95 12.04
CA HIS A 60 4.37 -2.88 10.92
C HIS A 60 5.81 -3.36 10.75
N ALA A 61 6.03 -4.55 10.22
CA ALA A 61 7.38 -5.04 9.92
C ALA A 61 7.48 -5.71 8.57
N SER A 62 8.70 -5.78 8.04
CA SER A 62 8.98 -6.42 6.75
C SER A 62 8.68 -7.92 6.79
N LEU A 63 8.08 -8.42 5.70
CA LEU A 63 7.90 -9.86 5.49
C LEU A 63 9.25 -10.59 5.40
N GLU A 64 10.19 -9.96 4.71
CA GLU A 64 11.59 -10.38 4.64
C GLU A 64 12.31 -10.14 5.97
N ARG A 65 13.32 -10.96 6.21
CA ARG A 65 14.20 -10.91 7.38
C ARG A 65 15.64 -10.62 6.92
N TRP A 66 16.31 -9.73 7.64
CA TRP A 66 17.58 -9.13 7.27
C TRP A 66 18.66 -9.41 8.32
N LYS A 67 19.89 -9.59 7.84
CA LYS A 67 21.07 -9.70 8.70
C LYS A 67 21.21 -8.45 9.57
N ASN A 68 21.08 -7.27 8.96
CA ASN A 68 21.02 -5.98 9.63
C ASN A 68 20.02 -5.05 8.92
N PRO A 69 18.78 -4.89 9.43
CA PRO A 69 17.76 -4.05 8.78
C PRO A 69 18.20 -2.60 8.56
N MET A 70 19.08 -2.05 9.41
CA MET A 70 19.56 -0.66 9.28
C MET A 70 20.45 -0.42 8.06
N GLN A 71 20.92 -1.48 7.38
CA GLN A 71 21.70 -1.37 6.14
C GLN A 71 20.83 -1.17 4.90
N LEU A 72 19.51 -1.36 5.01
CA LEU A 72 18.58 -1.20 3.89
C LEU A 72 18.54 0.25 3.41
N LYS A 73 18.50 0.43 2.09
CA LYS A 73 18.36 1.74 1.45
C LYS A 73 17.21 1.72 0.46
N ALA A 74 16.60 2.88 0.27
CA ALA A 74 15.61 3.04 -0.81
C ALA A 74 16.29 2.85 -2.17
N GLY A 75 15.65 2.10 -3.06
CA GLY A 75 16.15 1.86 -4.43
C GLY A 75 17.17 0.73 -4.56
N MET A 76 17.42 -0.07 -3.51
CA MET A 76 18.23 -1.29 -3.65
C MET A 76 17.58 -2.26 -4.65
N ASN A 77 18.40 -2.86 -5.50
CA ASN A 77 17.95 -3.91 -6.42
C ASN A 77 17.80 -5.25 -5.69
N LYS A 78 17.32 -6.27 -6.41
CA LYS A 78 17.06 -7.58 -5.82
C LYS A 78 18.35 -8.23 -5.32
N GLU A 79 19.43 -8.16 -6.09
CA GLU A 79 20.71 -8.78 -5.76
C GLU A 79 21.29 -8.20 -4.46
N GLU A 80 21.27 -6.87 -4.30
CA GLU A 80 21.69 -6.18 -3.07
C GLU A 80 20.83 -6.57 -1.86
N LEU A 81 19.51 -6.75 -2.06
CA LEU A 81 18.62 -7.21 -1.01
C LEU A 81 18.90 -8.68 -0.65
N ASP A 82 19.16 -9.54 -1.63
CA ASP A 82 19.46 -10.96 -1.45
C ASP A 82 20.75 -11.19 -0.64
N GLU A 83 21.73 -10.27 -0.72
CA GLU A 83 22.94 -10.30 0.13
C GLU A 83 22.62 -10.04 1.60
N LEU A 84 21.65 -9.17 1.89
CA LEU A 84 21.21 -8.84 3.25
C LEU A 84 20.15 -9.82 3.78
N ARG A 85 19.41 -10.51 2.89
CA ARG A 85 18.28 -11.36 3.28
C ARG A 85 18.75 -12.67 3.89
N ILE A 86 18.30 -12.92 5.12
CA ILE A 86 18.53 -14.19 5.84
C ILE A 86 17.32 -15.12 5.78
N GLY A 87 16.14 -14.62 5.41
CA GLY A 87 14.92 -15.40 5.24
C GLY A 87 13.72 -14.53 4.88
N TRP A 88 12.58 -15.14 4.64
CA TRP A 88 11.31 -14.47 4.39
C TRP A 88 10.17 -15.43 4.73
N ASP A 89 9.07 -14.90 5.25
CA ASP A 89 7.92 -15.73 5.61
C ASP A 89 6.89 -15.76 4.49
N ILE A 90 6.11 -16.83 4.42
CA ILE A 90 4.92 -16.82 3.57
C ILE A 90 3.85 -16.07 4.34
N LEU A 91 3.24 -15.08 3.71
CA LEU A 91 2.08 -14.36 4.22
C LEU A 91 0.99 -14.40 3.16
N ILE A 92 -0.22 -14.69 3.58
CA ILE A 92 -1.43 -14.67 2.76
C ILE A 92 -2.40 -13.71 3.43
N ASP A 93 -2.81 -12.69 2.70
CA ASP A 93 -3.76 -11.66 3.13
C ASP A 93 -5.00 -11.72 2.22
N PRO A 94 -5.99 -12.59 2.54
CA PRO A 94 -7.28 -12.58 1.87
C PRO A 94 -8.09 -11.35 2.32
N ASP A 95 -8.12 -10.31 1.47
CA ASP A 95 -8.92 -9.12 1.70
C ASP A 95 -10.32 -9.28 1.08
N VAL A 96 -11.33 -9.16 1.93
CA VAL A 96 -12.73 -9.19 1.53
C VAL A 96 -13.54 -8.25 2.42
N ASN A 97 -14.48 -7.54 1.82
CA ASN A 97 -15.33 -6.57 2.50
C ASN A 97 -16.50 -7.22 3.26
N ASP A 98 -16.30 -8.42 3.81
CA ASP A 98 -17.28 -9.13 4.63
C ASP A 98 -16.56 -10.05 5.61
N PHE A 99 -16.89 -9.96 6.90
CA PHE A 99 -16.14 -10.65 7.93
C PHE A 99 -16.42 -12.15 8.00
N GLU A 100 -17.65 -12.57 7.68
CA GLU A 100 -18.01 -14.00 7.68
C GLU A 100 -17.41 -14.68 6.44
N ILE A 101 -17.40 -14.00 5.29
CA ILE A 101 -16.65 -14.49 4.13
C ILE A 101 -15.16 -14.58 4.49
N ALA A 102 -14.57 -13.57 5.15
CA ALA A 102 -13.16 -13.63 5.55
C ALA A 102 -12.82 -14.84 6.44
N LYS A 103 -13.73 -15.23 7.35
CA LYS A 103 -13.58 -16.46 8.16
C LYS A 103 -13.61 -17.71 7.28
N ALA A 104 -14.59 -17.81 6.38
CA ALA A 104 -14.71 -18.91 5.42
C ALA A 104 -13.42 -19.07 4.59
N VAL A 105 -12.91 -18.00 3.97
CA VAL A 105 -11.65 -18.05 3.19
C VAL A 105 -10.50 -18.55 4.06
N THR A 106 -10.38 -18.03 5.27
CA THR A 106 -9.31 -18.39 6.19
C THR A 106 -9.34 -19.87 6.52
N LYS A 107 -10.53 -20.45 6.74
CA LYS A 107 -10.69 -21.88 7.04
C LYS A 107 -10.33 -22.76 5.85
N VAL A 108 -10.78 -22.41 4.65
CA VAL A 108 -10.46 -23.17 3.44
C VAL A 108 -8.96 -23.17 3.16
N ILE A 109 -8.27 -22.03 3.34
CA ILE A 109 -6.80 -21.96 3.19
C ILE A 109 -6.10 -22.78 4.28
N ILE A 110 -6.62 -22.78 5.52
CA ILE A 110 -6.08 -23.64 6.57
C ILE A 110 -6.20 -25.12 6.21
N GLU A 111 -7.30 -25.52 5.58
CA GLU A 111 -7.45 -26.92 5.17
C GLU A 111 -6.49 -27.27 4.04
N ALA A 112 -6.31 -26.39 3.06
CA ALA A 112 -5.24 -26.56 2.07
C ALA A 112 -3.87 -26.71 2.74
N PHE A 113 -3.54 -25.91 3.77
CA PHE A 113 -2.29 -26.12 4.51
C PHE A 113 -2.19 -27.51 5.14
N LYS A 114 -3.27 -28.02 5.75
CA LYS A 114 -3.28 -29.36 6.34
C LYS A 114 -3.16 -30.47 5.30
N ASP A 115 -3.83 -30.33 4.16
CA ASP A 115 -3.77 -31.29 3.06
C ASP A 115 -2.34 -31.46 2.54
N HIS A 116 -1.56 -30.38 2.55
CA HIS A 116 -0.13 -30.38 2.18
C HIS A 116 0.81 -30.68 3.37
N GLY A 117 0.27 -31.10 4.53
CA GLY A 117 1.06 -31.49 5.70
C GLY A 117 1.67 -30.34 6.50
N VAL A 118 1.32 -29.08 6.21
CA VAL A 118 1.85 -27.90 6.90
C VAL A 118 1.29 -27.83 8.32
N LYS A 119 2.15 -27.99 9.32
CA LYS A 119 1.77 -27.81 10.73
C LYS A 119 2.14 -26.42 11.23
N SER A 120 3.26 -25.87 10.74
CA SER A 120 3.85 -24.61 11.18
C SER A 120 3.16 -23.36 10.63
N TYR A 121 1.85 -23.37 10.41
CA TYR A 121 1.12 -22.15 10.04
C TYR A 121 0.59 -21.40 11.27
N SER A 122 0.35 -20.10 11.10
CA SER A 122 -0.25 -19.20 12.08
C SER A 122 -1.37 -18.40 11.42
N VAL A 123 -2.39 -18.04 12.20
CA VAL A 123 -3.46 -17.16 11.77
C VAL A 123 -3.57 -15.99 12.75
N LYS A 124 -3.85 -14.79 12.25
CA LYS A 124 -4.17 -13.65 13.11
C LYS A 124 -5.29 -12.82 12.51
N TYR A 125 -6.20 -12.35 13.36
CA TYR A 125 -7.06 -11.24 13.01
C TYR A 125 -6.22 -9.98 12.83
N THR A 126 -6.49 -9.19 11.80
CA THR A 126 -5.67 -8.02 11.50
C THR A 126 -6.01 -6.82 12.38
N GLY A 127 -7.18 -6.80 13.03
CA GLY A 127 -7.77 -5.59 13.63
C GLY A 127 -8.77 -4.89 12.70
N GLY A 128 -8.89 -5.35 11.44
CA GLY A 128 -9.67 -4.73 10.38
C GLY A 128 -10.83 -5.61 9.93
N LYS A 129 -10.84 -5.97 8.64
CA LYS A 129 -11.94 -6.75 8.03
C LYS A 129 -11.61 -8.23 7.83
N GLY A 130 -10.36 -8.63 7.98
CA GLY A 130 -9.93 -9.99 7.66
C GLY A 130 -8.85 -10.54 8.57
N PHE A 131 -8.23 -11.60 8.08
CA PHE A 131 -7.21 -12.38 8.77
C PHE A 131 -5.97 -12.47 7.90
N HIS A 132 -4.80 -12.59 8.52
CA HIS A 132 -3.60 -13.03 7.81
C HIS A 132 -3.33 -14.48 8.19
N LEU A 133 -2.93 -15.27 7.20
CA LEU A 133 -2.32 -16.58 7.40
C LEU A 133 -0.83 -16.48 7.07
N ALA A 134 0.00 -17.19 7.82
CA ALA A 134 1.43 -17.14 7.59
C ALA A 134 2.15 -18.44 7.95
N ILE A 135 3.25 -18.71 7.24
CA ILE A 135 4.15 -19.84 7.49
C ILE A 135 5.57 -19.26 7.68
N PRO A 136 6.25 -19.59 8.79
CA PRO A 136 7.56 -19.03 9.09
C PRO A 136 8.62 -19.59 8.15
N PHE A 137 9.65 -18.78 7.86
CA PHE A 137 10.75 -19.15 6.98
C PHE A 137 11.36 -20.52 7.32
N GLU A 138 11.46 -20.84 8.60
CA GLU A 138 12.05 -22.07 9.12
C GLU A 138 11.27 -23.35 8.77
N ALA A 139 10.04 -23.23 8.27
CA ALA A 139 9.22 -24.33 7.77
C ALA A 139 9.46 -24.62 6.27
N LEU A 140 10.03 -23.66 5.52
CA LEU A 140 10.40 -23.87 4.13
C LEU A 140 11.66 -24.75 4.03
N PRO A 141 11.85 -25.49 2.92
CA PRO A 141 13.09 -26.23 2.68
C PRO A 141 14.28 -25.28 2.61
N GLU A 142 15.48 -25.73 2.98
CA GLU A 142 16.69 -24.88 2.96
C GLU A 142 17.10 -24.47 1.53
N LYS A 143 16.87 -25.37 0.56
CA LYS A 143 17.15 -25.17 -0.85
C LYS A 143 15.98 -25.61 -1.71
N ILE A 144 15.74 -24.90 -2.80
CA ILE A 144 14.78 -25.23 -3.84
C ILE A 144 15.54 -25.17 -5.16
N ASN A 145 15.51 -26.26 -5.95
CA ASN A 145 16.26 -26.37 -7.20
C ASN A 145 17.73 -25.96 -7.06
N LEU A 146 18.39 -26.48 -6.01
CA LEU A 146 19.79 -26.21 -5.62
C LEU A 146 20.10 -24.76 -5.20
N LYS A 147 19.12 -23.85 -5.24
CA LYS A 147 19.29 -22.45 -4.79
C LYS A 147 18.82 -22.30 -3.34
N PRO A 148 19.53 -21.52 -2.50
CA PRO A 148 19.06 -21.22 -1.14
C PRO A 148 17.68 -20.57 -1.13
N SER A 149 16.74 -21.07 -0.33
CA SER A 149 15.36 -20.55 -0.32
C SER A 149 15.26 -19.08 0.06
N ARG A 150 16.21 -18.57 0.86
CA ARG A 150 16.28 -17.16 1.27
C ARG A 150 16.41 -16.17 0.09
N ILE A 151 16.88 -16.58 -1.09
CA ILE A 151 17.05 -15.69 -2.26
C ILE A 151 15.90 -15.80 -3.28
N LEU A 152 14.88 -16.62 -2.98
CA LEU A 152 13.81 -16.93 -3.93
C LEU A 152 12.55 -16.08 -3.74
N TYR A 153 12.62 -15.03 -2.91
CA TYR A 153 11.58 -14.02 -2.78
C TYR A 153 11.70 -12.96 -3.89
N PRO A 154 10.58 -12.42 -4.41
CA PRO A 154 9.20 -12.80 -4.15
C PRO A 154 8.72 -13.97 -5.02
N GLU A 155 9.54 -14.46 -5.95
CA GLU A 155 9.13 -15.40 -7.01
C GLU A 155 8.36 -16.62 -6.52
N VAL A 156 8.90 -17.32 -5.52
CA VAL A 156 8.28 -18.53 -4.96
C VAL A 156 6.96 -18.19 -4.24
N LEU A 157 6.89 -17.04 -3.57
CA LEU A 157 5.65 -16.60 -2.93
C LEU A 157 4.56 -16.34 -3.98
N GLN A 158 4.89 -15.73 -5.12
CA GLN A 158 3.92 -15.47 -6.19
C GLN A 158 3.32 -16.77 -6.73
N LYS A 159 4.20 -17.73 -7.05
CA LYS A 159 3.79 -19.05 -7.56
C LYS A 159 2.94 -19.80 -6.53
N LEU A 160 3.30 -19.73 -5.25
CA LEU A 160 2.53 -20.31 -4.15
C LEU A 160 1.15 -19.66 -4.00
N ILE A 161 1.04 -18.33 -4.08
CA ILE A 161 -0.26 -17.64 -3.97
C ILE A 161 -1.18 -18.05 -5.13
N GLU A 162 -0.66 -18.06 -6.36
CA GLU A 162 -1.45 -18.47 -7.54
C GLU A 162 -1.84 -19.95 -7.49
N TYR A 163 -0.94 -20.81 -7.03
CA TYR A 163 -1.25 -22.21 -6.77
C TYR A 163 -2.37 -22.37 -5.75
N LEU A 164 -2.29 -21.69 -4.61
CA LEU A 164 -3.31 -21.78 -3.58
C LEU A 164 -4.65 -21.26 -4.08
N LYS A 165 -4.68 -20.18 -4.89
CA LYS A 165 -5.90 -19.71 -5.54
C LYS A 165 -6.53 -20.81 -6.38
N TRP A 166 -5.73 -21.47 -7.22
CA TRP A 166 -6.22 -22.59 -8.02
C TRP A 166 -6.72 -23.75 -7.15
N TYR A 167 -5.94 -24.18 -6.16
CA TYR A 167 -6.21 -25.35 -5.33
C TYR A 167 -7.51 -25.20 -4.53
N VAL A 168 -7.73 -24.02 -3.92
CA VAL A 168 -8.91 -23.80 -3.06
C VAL A 168 -10.14 -23.31 -3.81
N ARG A 169 -10.07 -23.12 -5.14
CA ARG A 169 -11.12 -22.42 -5.89
C ARG A 169 -12.50 -23.04 -5.70
N GLU A 170 -12.64 -24.35 -5.89
CA GLU A 170 -13.95 -25.01 -5.84
C GLU A 170 -14.47 -25.13 -4.40
N SER A 171 -13.64 -25.55 -3.45
CA SER A 171 -14.03 -25.62 -2.04
C SER A 171 -14.41 -24.24 -1.48
N LEU A 172 -13.73 -23.19 -1.91
CA LEU A 172 -14.07 -21.82 -1.55
C LEU A 172 -15.37 -21.34 -2.20
N ARG A 173 -15.65 -21.74 -3.44
CA ARG A 173 -16.93 -21.47 -4.13
C ARG A 173 -18.08 -22.10 -3.36
N GLU A 174 -17.96 -23.36 -2.98
CA GLU A 174 -18.96 -24.08 -2.18
C GLU A 174 -19.17 -23.41 -0.82
N GLU A 175 -18.09 -23.11 -0.09
CA GLU A 175 -18.17 -22.49 1.24
C GLU A 175 -18.85 -21.11 1.17
N ILE A 176 -18.51 -20.29 0.18
CA ILE A 176 -19.12 -18.96 -0.02
C ILE A 176 -20.62 -19.08 -0.34
N LEU A 177 -21.00 -20.03 -1.21
CA LEU A 177 -22.41 -20.24 -1.57
C LEU A 177 -23.24 -20.79 -0.41
N SER A 178 -22.59 -21.46 0.56
CA SER A 178 -23.28 -21.91 1.79
C SER A 178 -23.69 -20.73 2.69
N LEU A 179 -22.99 -19.59 2.61
CA LEU A 179 -23.27 -18.40 3.42
C LEU A 179 -24.48 -17.60 2.91
N ASP A 180 -24.63 -17.47 1.59
CA ASP A 180 -25.73 -16.75 0.95
C ASP A 180 -25.77 -16.97 -0.58
N ASN A 181 -26.83 -16.49 -1.24
CA ASN A 181 -26.93 -16.52 -2.70
C ASN A 181 -26.11 -15.38 -3.36
N PRO A 182 -25.77 -15.49 -4.67
CA PRO A 182 -24.94 -14.51 -5.37
C PRO A 182 -25.44 -13.05 -5.30
N ILE A 183 -26.76 -12.83 -5.32
CA ILE A 183 -27.36 -11.49 -5.30
C ILE A 183 -27.13 -10.81 -3.94
N ASN A 184 -27.22 -11.57 -2.85
CA ASN A 184 -26.96 -11.03 -1.52
C ASN A 184 -25.46 -10.88 -1.26
N LEU A 185 -24.63 -11.82 -1.73
CA LEU A 185 -23.18 -11.74 -1.62
C LEU A 185 -22.63 -10.48 -2.31
N SER A 186 -23.12 -10.15 -3.51
CA SER A 186 -22.71 -8.93 -4.24
C SER A 186 -22.98 -7.67 -3.43
N LYS A 187 -24.16 -7.56 -2.82
CA LYS A 187 -24.53 -6.46 -1.91
C LYS A 187 -23.64 -6.38 -0.67
N ARG A 188 -23.35 -7.53 -0.03
CA ARG A 188 -22.52 -7.61 1.17
C ARG A 188 -21.10 -7.12 0.92
N VAL A 189 -20.49 -7.53 -0.20
CA VAL A 189 -19.13 -7.11 -0.55
C VAL A 189 -19.07 -5.72 -1.21
N GLY A 190 -20.20 -5.23 -1.71
CA GLY A 190 -20.30 -3.93 -2.39
C GLY A 190 -19.79 -3.95 -3.83
N LYS A 191 -20.02 -5.06 -4.54
CA LYS A 191 -19.69 -5.27 -5.97
C LYS A 191 -20.97 -5.56 -6.76
N SER A 192 -20.97 -5.34 -8.07
CA SER A 192 -22.08 -5.74 -8.93
C SER A 192 -22.14 -7.27 -9.06
N LEU A 193 -23.29 -7.81 -9.48
CA LEU A 193 -23.42 -9.26 -9.68
C LEU A 193 -22.49 -9.73 -10.80
N GLU A 194 -22.42 -8.98 -11.89
CA GLU A 194 -21.58 -9.23 -13.06
C GLU A 194 -20.08 -9.23 -12.71
N GLU A 195 -19.69 -8.41 -11.72
CA GLU A 195 -18.32 -8.35 -11.23
C GLU A 195 -17.91 -9.59 -10.44
N ILE A 196 -18.86 -10.37 -9.89
CA ILE A 196 -18.54 -11.50 -9.00
C ILE A 196 -18.84 -12.87 -9.60
N VAL A 197 -19.52 -12.92 -10.75
CA VAL A 197 -19.84 -14.16 -11.47
C VAL A 197 -18.91 -14.39 -12.67
N GLY A 198 -18.65 -15.65 -12.99
CA GLY A 198 -18.05 -16.13 -14.23
C GLY A 198 -19.02 -17.05 -14.96
N GLU A 199 -18.51 -17.83 -15.92
CA GLU A 199 -19.32 -18.75 -16.75
C GLU A 199 -20.03 -19.83 -15.91
N GLU A 200 -19.39 -20.27 -14.83
CA GLU A 200 -19.87 -21.37 -13.97
C GLU A 200 -20.53 -20.88 -12.67
N GLY A 201 -20.90 -19.60 -12.58
CA GLY A 201 -21.49 -19.01 -11.37
C GLY A 201 -20.50 -18.15 -10.60
N ILE A 202 -20.52 -18.19 -9.25
CA ILE A 202 -19.65 -17.32 -8.44
C ILE A 202 -18.18 -17.63 -8.71
N GLU A 203 -17.40 -16.56 -8.90
CA GLU A 203 -15.95 -16.63 -8.93
C GLU A 203 -15.33 -16.10 -7.62
N PRO A 204 -14.84 -16.99 -6.72
CA PRO A 204 -14.37 -16.59 -5.39
C PRO A 204 -13.34 -15.46 -5.39
N PHE A 205 -12.35 -15.52 -6.29
CA PHE A 205 -11.28 -14.53 -6.37
C PHE A 205 -11.67 -13.23 -7.08
N LYS A 206 -12.91 -13.14 -7.59
CA LYS A 206 -13.53 -11.85 -7.92
C LYS A 206 -14.14 -11.19 -6.69
N LEU A 207 -14.53 -11.94 -5.66
CA LEU A 207 -14.98 -11.39 -4.37
C LEU A 207 -13.79 -11.04 -3.47
N ILE A 208 -12.84 -11.96 -3.38
CA ILE A 208 -11.71 -11.95 -2.45
C ILE A 208 -10.45 -11.55 -3.19
N ASN A 209 -9.75 -10.53 -2.68
CA ASN A 209 -8.45 -10.17 -3.20
C ASN A 209 -7.37 -10.90 -2.39
N MET A 210 -6.49 -11.62 -3.09
CA MET A 210 -5.29 -12.22 -2.51
C MET A 210 -4.09 -11.61 -3.24
N ASP A 211 -3.58 -10.54 -2.65
CA ASP A 211 -2.51 -9.72 -3.23
C ASP A 211 -1.17 -10.46 -3.25
N ILE A 212 -0.41 -10.20 -4.30
CA ILE A 212 0.99 -10.59 -4.39
C ILE A 212 1.85 -9.44 -3.85
N PHE A 213 2.77 -9.76 -2.95
CA PHE A 213 3.63 -8.78 -2.31
C PHE A 213 4.95 -8.56 -3.06
N GLY A 214 5.41 -7.31 -3.05
CA GLY A 214 6.70 -6.90 -3.59
C GLY A 214 7.83 -6.94 -2.57
N LEU A 215 8.98 -6.42 -2.98
CA LEU A 215 10.15 -6.28 -2.13
C LEU A 215 9.87 -5.33 -0.96
N ARG A 216 10.39 -5.66 0.21
CA ARG A 216 10.28 -4.92 1.48
C ARG A 216 8.84 -4.62 1.91
N HIS A 217 7.90 -5.48 1.52
CA HIS A 217 6.49 -5.39 1.92
C HIS A 217 6.33 -5.45 3.45
N LEU A 218 5.48 -4.58 3.99
CA LEU A 218 5.23 -4.45 5.42
C LEU A 218 3.87 -5.03 5.81
N PHE A 219 3.83 -5.86 6.85
CA PHE A 219 2.59 -6.34 7.46
C PHE A 219 2.45 -5.84 8.89
N ARG A 220 1.20 -5.64 9.36
CA ARG A 220 0.92 -5.25 10.75
C ARG A 220 1.37 -6.34 11.71
N LEU A 221 2.17 -5.99 12.71
CA LEU A 221 2.67 -6.96 13.70
C LEU A 221 1.53 -7.56 14.54
N PRO A 222 1.66 -8.81 15.00
CA PRO A 222 0.79 -9.35 16.05
C PRO A 222 0.83 -8.44 17.28
N TYR A 223 -0.31 -8.27 17.93
CA TYR A 223 -0.56 -7.38 19.07
C TYR A 223 -0.39 -5.89 18.80
N SER A 224 -0.08 -5.47 17.57
CA SER A 224 -0.21 -4.06 17.19
C SER A 224 -1.68 -3.68 17.05
N LEU A 225 -2.04 -2.46 17.44
CA LEU A 225 -3.35 -1.88 17.15
C LEU A 225 -3.50 -1.59 15.67
N HIS A 226 -4.74 -1.54 15.20
CA HIS A 226 -5.08 -1.00 13.89
C HIS A 226 -5.32 0.51 13.99
N GLU A 227 -4.71 1.27 13.09
CA GLU A 227 -4.70 2.73 13.08
C GLU A 227 -6.08 3.41 12.94
N LYS A 228 -7.12 2.69 12.49
CA LYS A 228 -8.48 3.22 12.29
C LYS A 228 -9.46 2.70 13.35
N THR A 229 -9.44 1.40 13.62
CA THR A 229 -10.40 0.76 14.52
C THR A 229 -9.90 0.68 15.96
N LEU A 230 -8.59 0.82 16.19
CA LEU A 230 -7.90 0.57 17.46
C LEU A 230 -8.11 -0.85 18.01
N LEU A 231 -8.59 -1.78 17.17
CA LEU A 231 -8.62 -3.19 17.50
C LEU A 231 -7.22 -3.76 17.38
N VAL A 232 -6.90 -4.69 18.27
CA VAL A 232 -5.61 -5.38 18.29
C VAL A 232 -5.54 -6.38 17.13
N SER A 233 -4.37 -6.53 16.51
CA SER A 233 -4.10 -7.66 15.64
C SER A 233 -3.85 -8.90 16.48
N VAL A 234 -4.82 -9.81 16.57
CA VAL A 234 -4.78 -10.92 17.53
C VAL A 234 -4.39 -12.23 16.85
N PRO A 235 -3.27 -12.88 17.19
CA PRO A 235 -3.00 -14.26 16.82
C PRO A 235 -4.06 -15.20 17.40
N LEU A 236 -4.53 -16.15 16.59
CA LEU A 236 -5.62 -17.04 16.93
C LEU A 236 -5.23 -18.50 16.67
N LYS A 237 -5.85 -19.40 17.43
CA LYS A 237 -5.90 -20.81 17.07
C LYS A 237 -6.97 -21.05 16.01
N PRO A 238 -6.79 -22.01 15.08
CA PRO A 238 -7.75 -22.30 14.01
C PRO A 238 -9.17 -22.54 14.52
N GLU A 239 -9.31 -23.24 15.65
CA GLU A 239 -10.61 -23.63 16.21
C GLU A 239 -11.40 -22.44 16.77
N ARG A 240 -10.75 -21.27 16.94
CA ARG A 240 -11.39 -20.05 17.43
C ARG A 240 -11.97 -19.19 16.31
N ILE A 241 -11.66 -19.44 15.04
CA ILE A 241 -12.01 -18.55 13.92
C ILE A 241 -13.53 -18.34 13.82
N ASP A 242 -14.32 -19.41 13.85
CA ASP A 242 -15.78 -19.33 13.69
C ASP A 242 -16.43 -18.47 14.80
N LYS A 243 -15.99 -18.68 16.04
CA LYS A 243 -16.53 -18.02 17.23
C LYS A 243 -15.98 -16.63 17.46
N PHE A 244 -14.92 -16.24 16.76
CA PHE A 244 -14.25 -14.97 16.97
C PHE A 244 -15.12 -13.79 16.50
N LYS A 245 -15.27 -12.80 17.37
CA LYS A 245 -15.97 -11.55 17.07
C LYS A 245 -15.00 -10.38 17.12
N LYS A 246 -15.29 -9.31 16.38
CA LYS A 246 -14.38 -8.14 16.31
C LYS A 246 -14.19 -7.49 17.68
N GLU A 247 -15.20 -7.55 18.54
CA GLU A 247 -15.15 -7.02 19.90
C GLU A 247 -14.16 -7.80 20.78
N ASP A 248 -13.84 -9.05 20.46
CA ASP A 248 -12.82 -9.83 21.18
C ASP A 248 -11.42 -9.24 20.96
N ALA A 249 -11.22 -8.41 19.94
CA ALA A 249 -9.99 -7.70 19.63
C ALA A 249 -9.86 -6.34 20.33
N LEU A 250 -10.79 -5.98 21.22
CA LEU A 250 -10.66 -4.76 22.03
C LEU A 250 -9.45 -4.87 22.98
N PRO A 251 -8.61 -3.82 23.12
CA PRO A 251 -7.42 -3.85 23.99
C PRO A 251 -7.69 -4.32 25.44
N GLU A 252 -8.86 -3.99 25.98
CA GLU A 252 -9.33 -4.42 27.30
C GLU A 252 -9.65 -5.92 27.41
N ARG A 253 -9.94 -6.61 26.29
CA ARG A 253 -10.34 -8.03 26.26
C ARG A 253 -9.23 -8.97 25.81
N VAL A 254 -8.27 -8.47 25.03
CA VAL A 254 -7.23 -9.31 24.45
C VAL A 254 -6.22 -9.77 25.50
N LYS A 255 -5.98 -11.08 25.50
CA LYS A 255 -4.88 -11.72 26.22
C LYS A 255 -3.73 -12.03 25.26
N VAL A 256 -2.50 -11.75 25.69
CA VAL A 256 -1.27 -12.03 24.94
C VAL A 256 -0.78 -13.44 25.32
N GLU A 257 -1.19 -14.43 24.53
CA GLU A 257 -0.97 -15.86 24.80
C GLU A 257 -0.50 -16.61 23.54
N GLU A 258 -1.16 -16.39 22.40
CA GLU A 258 -0.84 -17.07 21.15
C GLU A 258 0.30 -16.38 20.38
N LYS A 259 1.29 -17.17 19.97
CA LYS A 259 2.39 -16.65 19.12
C LYS A 259 2.01 -16.68 17.64
N PHE A 260 2.66 -15.83 16.85
CA PHE A 260 2.50 -15.77 15.39
C PHE A 260 3.86 -16.06 14.72
N LEU A 261 3.86 -16.75 13.58
CA LEU A 261 5.07 -17.16 12.85
C LEU A 261 6.03 -18.01 13.71
N THR A 262 5.48 -18.99 14.44
CA THR A 262 6.26 -19.92 15.26
C THR A 262 6.38 -21.27 14.55
N LYS A 263 7.61 -21.79 14.44
CA LYS A 263 7.85 -23.15 13.95
C LYS A 263 7.25 -24.16 14.93
N LYS A 264 6.38 -25.05 14.45
CA LYS A 264 5.70 -26.07 15.27
C LYS A 264 6.25 -27.49 15.03
N SER A 265 6.90 -27.71 13.88
CA SER A 265 7.57 -28.95 13.53
C SER A 265 9.08 -28.85 13.68
N ARG A 266 9.78 -29.97 13.84
CA ARG A 266 11.24 -30.01 13.67
C ARG A 266 11.63 -30.04 12.19
N MET A 267 10.78 -30.63 11.35
CA MET A 267 10.97 -30.78 9.91
C MET A 267 10.53 -29.52 9.15
N HIS A 268 10.95 -29.42 7.88
CA HIS A 268 10.48 -28.43 6.92
C HIS A 268 9.08 -28.83 6.40
N ASP A 269 8.07 -28.65 7.25
CA ASP A 269 6.71 -29.13 7.00
C ASP A 269 5.95 -28.36 5.91
N ALA A 270 6.55 -27.33 5.30
CA ALA A 270 6.01 -26.66 4.11
C ALA A 270 6.62 -27.16 2.79
N GLU A 271 7.46 -28.19 2.81
CA GLU A 271 8.14 -28.72 1.62
C GLU A 271 7.17 -29.21 0.54
N ALA A 272 6.17 -30.04 0.90
CA ALA A 272 5.19 -30.56 -0.05
C ALA A 272 4.39 -29.44 -0.73
N LEU A 273 3.91 -28.46 0.06
CA LEU A 273 3.22 -27.28 -0.47
C LEU A 273 4.08 -26.51 -1.49
N ILE A 274 5.37 -26.35 -1.21
CA ILE A 274 6.29 -25.64 -2.11
C ILE A 274 6.54 -26.44 -3.39
N ILE A 275 6.74 -27.76 -3.30
CA ILE A 275 6.95 -28.63 -4.46
C ILE A 275 5.73 -28.58 -5.38
N GLU A 276 4.54 -28.84 -4.84
CA GLU A 276 3.29 -28.86 -5.62
C GLU A 276 3.01 -27.49 -6.27
N ALA A 277 3.23 -26.40 -5.53
CA ALA A 277 3.06 -25.06 -6.08
C ALA A 277 4.01 -24.76 -7.25
N LEU A 278 5.27 -25.20 -7.16
CA LEU A 278 6.27 -24.97 -8.21
C LEU A 278 6.04 -25.85 -9.43
N ASP A 279 5.66 -27.12 -9.23
CA ASP A 279 5.32 -28.04 -10.32
C ASP A 279 4.07 -27.56 -11.06
N TRP A 280 3.04 -27.14 -10.32
CA TRP A 280 1.85 -26.53 -10.89
C TRP A 280 2.18 -25.26 -11.67
N ALA A 281 2.99 -24.36 -11.10
CA ALA A 281 3.37 -23.12 -11.76
C ALA A 281 4.20 -23.35 -13.03
N ALA A 282 5.09 -24.35 -13.02
CA ALA A 282 5.85 -24.76 -14.20
C ALA A 282 4.95 -25.32 -15.30
N LYS A 283 3.99 -26.18 -14.94
CA LYS A 283 3.02 -26.77 -15.86
C LYS A 283 2.11 -25.70 -16.51
N HIS A 284 1.68 -24.71 -15.74
CA HIS A 284 0.78 -23.64 -16.20
C HIS A 284 1.52 -22.40 -16.73
N LYS A 285 2.87 -22.44 -16.78
CA LYS A 285 3.72 -21.35 -17.27
C LYS A 285 3.41 -20.00 -16.60
N ILE A 286 3.25 -20.02 -15.28
CA ILE A 286 2.94 -18.80 -14.51
C ILE A 286 4.10 -17.82 -14.61
N GLU A 287 3.82 -16.67 -15.21
CA GLU A 287 4.76 -15.55 -15.27
C GLU A 287 4.77 -14.79 -13.95
N VAL A 288 5.97 -14.59 -13.42
CA VAL A 288 6.19 -13.85 -12.17
C VAL A 288 6.11 -12.37 -12.49
N LYS A 289 5.25 -11.65 -11.78
CA LYS A 289 5.07 -10.22 -11.98
C LYS A 289 6.17 -9.47 -11.24
N GLU A 290 6.84 -8.53 -11.90
CA GLU A 290 7.62 -7.52 -11.19
C GLU A 290 6.66 -6.66 -10.37
N VAL A 291 6.59 -6.92 -9.07
CA VAL A 291 5.89 -6.01 -8.16
C VAL A 291 6.82 -4.86 -7.87
N VAL A 292 6.81 -3.88 -8.78
CA VAL A 292 7.30 -2.55 -8.48
C VAL A 292 6.40 -2.05 -7.34
N GLU A 293 6.94 -1.86 -6.14
CA GLU A 293 6.27 -1.03 -5.14
C GLU A 293 6.12 0.34 -5.80
N GLU A 294 4.96 0.59 -6.41
CA GLU A 294 4.55 1.95 -6.68
C GLU A 294 4.64 2.63 -5.31
N LEU A 295 5.62 3.53 -5.15
CA LEU A 295 5.58 4.50 -4.08
C LEU A 295 4.16 5.04 -4.12
N ARG A 296 3.32 4.62 -3.17
CA ARG A 296 1.98 5.16 -2.96
C ARG A 296 2.20 6.59 -2.48
N VAL A 297 2.64 7.45 -3.39
CA VAL A 297 2.29 8.85 -3.37
C VAL A 297 0.78 8.78 -3.39
N VAL A 298 0.17 9.02 -2.24
CA VAL A 298 -1.26 9.19 -2.12
C VAL A 298 -1.64 10.21 -3.19
N ARG A 299 -2.04 9.73 -4.37
CA ARG A 299 -2.66 10.53 -5.40
C ARG A 299 -4.00 10.85 -4.79
N LYS A 300 -4.04 11.86 -3.91
CA LYS A 300 -5.28 12.56 -3.61
C LYS A 300 -5.82 12.88 -5.00
N ARG A 301 -6.93 12.25 -5.39
CA ARG A 301 -7.71 12.68 -6.55
C ARG A 301 -8.12 14.12 -6.24
N VAL A 302 -7.26 15.08 -6.57
CA VAL A 302 -7.57 16.50 -6.44
C VAL A 302 -8.70 16.71 -7.43
N LYS A 303 -9.90 17.00 -6.92
CA LYS A 303 -11.03 17.37 -7.77
C LYS A 303 -10.59 18.52 -8.67
N LYS A 304 -10.74 18.37 -9.98
CA LYS A 304 -10.30 19.34 -10.99
C LYS A 304 -10.68 20.77 -10.59
N ILE A 305 -9.68 21.64 -10.48
CA ILE A 305 -9.88 23.05 -10.15
C ILE A 305 -10.09 23.85 -11.45
N PRO A 306 -11.21 24.58 -11.61
CA PRO A 306 -11.47 25.35 -12.82
C PRO A 306 -10.66 26.65 -12.90
N GLU A 307 -10.50 27.17 -14.12
CA GLU A 307 -9.61 28.30 -14.45
C GLU A 307 -9.92 29.60 -13.72
N ASN A 308 -11.19 29.81 -13.33
CA ASN A 308 -11.63 30.98 -12.57
C ASN A 308 -10.89 31.13 -11.22
N PHE A 309 -10.42 30.01 -10.63
CA PHE A 309 -9.64 30.00 -9.40
C PHE A 309 -8.13 30.16 -9.61
N PHE A 310 -7.63 30.21 -10.84
CA PHE A 310 -6.19 30.29 -11.09
C PHE A 310 -5.61 31.64 -10.64
N PRO A 311 -4.31 31.66 -10.24
CA PRO A 311 -3.61 32.89 -9.89
C PRO A 311 -3.45 33.83 -11.09
N PRO A 312 -3.27 35.15 -10.85
CA PRO A 312 -3.06 36.13 -11.90
C PRO A 312 -1.95 35.76 -12.88
N CYS A 313 -0.82 35.25 -12.39
CA CYS A 313 0.32 34.87 -13.24
C CYS A 313 -0.02 33.77 -14.26
N ILE A 314 -0.75 32.73 -13.85
CA ILE A 314 -1.18 31.65 -14.75
C ILE A 314 -2.20 32.18 -15.76
N LYS A 315 -3.12 33.06 -15.33
CA LYS A 315 -4.09 33.69 -16.24
C LYS A 315 -3.41 34.59 -17.28
N THR A 316 -2.37 35.33 -16.88
CA THR A 316 -1.57 36.14 -17.81
C THR A 316 -0.87 35.25 -18.83
N ILE A 317 -0.23 34.16 -18.38
CA ILE A 317 0.40 33.18 -19.29
C ILE A 317 -0.64 32.68 -20.31
N LEU A 318 -1.84 32.26 -19.86
CA LEU A 318 -2.89 31.70 -20.73
C LEU A 318 -3.43 32.66 -21.81
N LYS A 319 -3.16 33.97 -21.71
CA LYS A 319 -3.50 34.96 -22.76
C LYS A 319 -2.52 34.97 -23.94
N GLY A 320 -1.36 34.30 -23.81
CA GLY A 320 -0.25 34.35 -24.76
C GLY A 320 0.87 35.25 -24.26
N LEU A 321 2.09 35.04 -24.76
CA LEU A 321 3.31 35.73 -24.31
C LEU A 321 4.27 36.07 -25.45
N PRO A 322 4.84 37.30 -25.43
CA PRO A 322 5.87 37.71 -26.38
C PRO A 322 7.23 37.05 -26.12
N ASP A 323 7.56 36.70 -24.86
CA ASP A 323 8.75 35.95 -24.47
C ASP A 323 8.45 34.98 -23.30
N GLY A 324 9.31 33.98 -23.07
CA GLY A 324 9.17 33.04 -21.96
C GLY A 324 8.25 31.84 -22.24
N ARG A 325 7.91 31.58 -23.51
CA ARG A 325 7.00 30.49 -23.93
C ARG A 325 7.46 29.11 -23.48
N LYS A 326 8.75 28.77 -23.66
CA LYS A 326 9.30 27.48 -23.23
C LYS A 326 9.22 27.27 -21.71
N ARG A 327 9.51 28.31 -20.92
CA ARG A 327 9.37 28.32 -19.45
C ARG A 327 7.90 28.17 -19.04
N SER A 328 7.00 28.80 -19.79
CA SER A 328 5.56 28.74 -19.55
C SER A 328 4.96 27.37 -19.80
N VAL A 329 5.46 26.59 -20.77
CA VAL A 329 5.05 25.18 -20.97
C VAL A 329 5.31 24.36 -19.70
N PHE A 330 6.52 24.47 -19.12
CA PHE A 330 6.86 23.78 -17.88
C PHE A 330 5.97 24.24 -16.70
N ILE A 331 5.73 25.54 -16.58
CA ILE A 331 4.85 26.12 -15.56
C ILE A 331 3.42 25.57 -15.69
N LEU A 332 2.85 25.61 -16.89
CA LEU A 332 1.46 25.22 -17.15
C LEU A 332 1.25 23.72 -16.93
N ILE A 333 2.14 22.85 -17.42
CA ILE A 333 2.02 21.41 -17.23
C ILE A 333 2.03 21.06 -15.74
N ASN A 334 3.02 21.57 -15.00
CA ASN A 334 3.14 21.27 -13.57
C ASN A 334 1.99 21.86 -12.77
N PHE A 335 1.58 23.09 -13.05
CA PHE A 335 0.45 23.71 -12.36
C PHE A 335 -0.85 22.95 -12.62
N LEU A 336 -1.22 22.69 -13.88
CA LEU A 336 -2.48 22.04 -14.23
C LEU A 336 -2.57 20.59 -13.72
N ARG A 337 -1.47 19.83 -13.75
CA ARG A 337 -1.40 18.50 -13.13
C ARG A 337 -1.69 18.56 -11.63
N ASN A 338 -1.13 19.54 -10.92
CA ASN A 338 -1.40 19.75 -9.50
C ASN A 338 -2.84 20.24 -9.23
N MET A 339 -3.51 20.82 -10.22
CA MET A 339 -4.92 21.22 -10.17
C MET A 339 -5.91 20.11 -10.56
N GLY A 340 -5.43 18.88 -10.81
CA GLY A 340 -6.27 17.73 -11.11
C GLY A 340 -6.77 17.64 -12.56
N TRP A 341 -6.09 18.29 -13.50
CA TRP A 341 -6.38 18.16 -14.93
C TRP A 341 -5.73 16.89 -15.51
N SER A 342 -6.41 16.21 -16.45
CA SER A 342 -5.86 15.04 -17.13
C SER A 342 -4.80 15.44 -18.16
N MET A 343 -3.92 14.50 -18.55
CA MET A 343 -2.89 14.78 -19.57
C MET A 343 -3.49 15.17 -20.93
N GLU A 344 -4.64 14.61 -21.29
CA GLU A 344 -5.39 14.95 -22.50
C GLU A 344 -5.90 16.40 -22.44
N GLU A 345 -6.51 16.79 -21.31
CA GLU A 345 -7.00 18.15 -21.09
C GLU A 345 -5.85 19.18 -21.11
N ILE A 346 -4.70 18.82 -20.54
CA ILE A 346 -3.50 19.66 -20.53
C ILE A 346 -2.93 19.79 -21.95
N SER A 347 -2.90 18.71 -22.73
CA SER A 347 -2.44 18.74 -24.12
C SER A 347 -3.29 19.72 -24.94
N LYS A 348 -4.62 19.54 -24.90
CA LYS A 348 -5.56 20.43 -25.59
C LYS A 348 -5.39 21.89 -25.14
N LYS A 349 -5.25 22.13 -23.83
CA LYS A 349 -5.07 23.49 -23.31
C LYS A 349 -3.76 24.13 -23.75
N LEU A 350 -2.68 23.36 -23.87
CA LEU A 350 -1.40 23.86 -24.35
C LEU A 350 -1.44 24.16 -25.85
N GLU A 351 -2.15 23.38 -26.65
CA GLU A 351 -2.37 23.65 -28.08
C GLU A 351 -3.14 24.96 -28.26
N GLU A 352 -4.28 25.12 -27.60
CA GLU A 352 -5.08 26.36 -27.58
C GLU A 352 -4.28 27.57 -27.10
N TRP A 353 -3.40 27.38 -26.13
CA TRP A 353 -2.51 28.43 -25.64
C TRP A 353 -1.40 28.76 -26.65
N ASN A 354 -0.82 27.75 -27.30
CA ASN A 354 0.27 27.92 -28.27
C ASN A 354 -0.19 28.65 -29.53
N GLU A 355 -1.45 28.49 -29.95
CA GLU A 355 -2.05 29.25 -31.05
C GLU A 355 -2.12 30.76 -30.77
N LYS A 356 -2.23 31.16 -29.50
CA LYS A 356 -2.26 32.57 -29.07
C LYS A 356 -0.86 33.20 -28.99
N ASN A 357 0.19 32.42 -29.23
CA ASN A 357 1.58 32.87 -29.12
C ASN A 357 2.17 33.14 -30.50
N TYR A 358 2.91 34.25 -30.63
CA TYR A 358 3.59 34.61 -31.87
C TYR A 358 5.11 34.81 -31.65
N PRO A 359 5.98 34.05 -32.35
CA PRO A 359 5.67 32.83 -33.09
C PRO A 359 5.28 31.67 -32.16
N PRO A 360 4.43 30.72 -32.62
CA PRO A 360 4.07 29.53 -31.85
C PRO A 360 5.28 28.61 -31.66
N LEU A 361 5.30 27.86 -30.56
CA LEU A 361 6.28 26.80 -30.36
C LEU A 361 6.01 25.64 -31.32
N ARG A 362 7.08 24.95 -31.75
CA ARG A 362 6.97 23.75 -32.60
C ARG A 362 6.17 22.67 -31.85
N ALA A 363 5.21 22.04 -32.53
CA ALA A 363 4.38 20.97 -31.95
C ALA A 363 5.20 19.84 -31.31
N ASN A 364 6.34 19.48 -31.92
CA ASN A 364 7.22 18.45 -31.38
C ASN A 364 7.82 18.82 -30.01
N TYR A 365 8.06 20.10 -29.73
CA TYR A 365 8.52 20.56 -28.41
C TYR A 365 7.44 20.30 -27.35
N LEU A 366 6.19 20.67 -27.62
CA LEU A 366 5.06 20.43 -26.71
C LEU A 366 4.88 18.94 -26.44
N ARG A 367 4.87 18.12 -27.49
CA ARG A 367 4.76 16.65 -27.39
C ARG A 367 5.88 16.04 -26.56
N THR A 368 7.11 16.51 -26.73
CA THR A 368 8.26 16.03 -25.96
C THR A 368 8.13 16.37 -24.48
N GLN A 369 7.71 17.60 -24.15
CA GLN A 369 7.49 18.02 -22.77
C GLN A 369 6.34 17.24 -22.12
N LEU A 370 5.21 17.07 -22.82
CA LEU A 370 4.07 16.28 -22.34
C LEU A 370 4.46 14.82 -22.08
N ARG A 371 5.22 14.18 -22.99
CA ARG A 371 5.69 12.79 -22.82
C ARG A 371 6.65 12.67 -21.64
N TRP A 372 7.60 13.61 -21.49
CA TRP A 372 8.52 13.61 -20.37
C TRP A 372 7.78 13.75 -19.03
N HIS A 373 6.81 14.66 -18.96
CA HIS A 373 5.98 14.86 -17.78
C HIS A 373 5.07 13.66 -17.49
N ALA A 374 4.46 13.04 -18.51
CA ALA A 374 3.61 11.85 -18.33
C ALA A 374 4.36 10.66 -17.72
N ARG A 375 5.67 10.56 -18.00
CA ARG A 375 6.58 9.56 -17.42
C ARG A 375 7.01 9.86 -15.99
N GLN A 376 6.75 11.05 -15.46
CA GLN A 376 7.13 11.40 -14.09
C GLN A 376 6.17 10.74 -13.09
N GLU A 377 6.74 9.96 -12.18
CA GLU A 377 6.02 9.24 -11.12
C GLU A 377 5.23 10.17 -10.18
N ARG A 378 5.73 11.40 -9.98
CA ARG A 378 5.08 12.45 -9.17
C ARG A 378 4.67 13.67 -10.01
N ASN A 379 3.64 14.39 -9.54
CA ASN A 379 3.35 15.73 -10.03
C ASN A 379 4.45 16.67 -9.52
N LEU A 380 5.34 17.09 -10.40
CA LEU A 380 6.34 18.10 -10.07
C LEU A 380 5.63 19.42 -9.77
N LEU A 381 6.17 20.18 -8.82
CA LEU A 381 5.66 21.51 -8.52
C LEU A 381 6.11 22.49 -9.61
N PRO A 382 5.26 23.47 -9.98
CA PRO A 382 5.76 24.60 -10.72
C PRO A 382 6.76 25.39 -9.83
N PRO A 383 7.62 26.21 -10.42
CA PRO A 383 8.56 27.05 -9.68
C PRO A 383 7.87 27.92 -8.61
N ASN A 384 8.60 28.34 -7.58
CA ASN A 384 8.07 29.28 -6.60
C ASN A 384 7.89 30.68 -7.20
N CYS A 385 7.01 31.48 -6.61
CA CYS A 385 6.67 32.81 -7.09
C CYS A 385 7.87 33.77 -7.09
N ASP A 386 8.79 33.59 -6.14
CA ASP A 386 10.00 34.39 -5.92
C ASP A 386 11.20 33.90 -6.75
N HIS A 387 11.05 32.84 -7.54
CA HIS A 387 12.15 32.31 -8.33
C HIS A 387 12.53 33.28 -9.45
N GLU A 388 13.78 33.74 -9.43
CA GLU A 388 14.32 34.80 -10.29
C GLU A 388 14.06 34.55 -11.78
N ASN A 389 14.34 33.34 -12.25
CA ASN A 389 14.26 32.97 -13.69
C ASN A 389 12.87 32.60 -14.22
N PHE A 390 11.80 32.76 -13.44
CA PHE A 390 10.43 32.41 -13.87
C PHE A 390 9.51 33.63 -13.87
N TYR A 391 8.51 33.67 -12.99
CA TYR A 391 7.34 34.57 -13.11
C TYR A 391 7.70 36.06 -13.19
N VAL A 392 8.71 36.49 -12.43
CA VAL A 392 9.19 37.87 -12.43
C VAL A 392 9.96 38.16 -13.71
N SER A 393 10.95 37.33 -14.06
CA SER A 393 11.78 37.55 -15.28
C SER A 393 11.01 37.50 -16.60
N ILE A 394 9.87 36.79 -16.67
CA ILE A 394 9.03 36.76 -17.89
C ILE A 394 7.88 37.78 -17.85
N GLY A 395 7.84 38.66 -16.83
CA GLY A 395 6.89 39.77 -16.75
C GLY A 395 5.43 39.37 -16.50
N VAL A 396 5.17 38.18 -15.93
CA VAL A 396 3.79 37.69 -15.70
C VAL A 396 3.32 37.80 -14.26
N CYS A 397 4.21 38.15 -13.33
CA CYS A 397 3.89 38.25 -11.91
C CYS A 397 3.21 39.59 -11.57
N ASN A 398 1.87 39.61 -11.63
CA ASN A 398 1.04 40.75 -11.21
C ASN A 398 0.24 40.36 -9.95
N PRO A 399 0.80 40.52 -8.74
CA PRO A 399 0.19 40.01 -7.51
C PRO A 399 -1.08 40.78 -7.11
N ASP A 400 -2.17 40.06 -6.86
CA ASP A 400 -3.39 40.59 -6.25
C ASP A 400 -3.34 40.51 -4.70
N GLU A 401 -4.42 40.90 -4.03
CA GLU A 401 -4.54 40.85 -2.55
C GLU A 401 -4.37 39.44 -1.97
N ILE A 402 -4.72 38.39 -2.73
CA ILE A 402 -4.50 37.00 -2.30
C ILE A 402 -3.02 36.66 -2.41
N CYS A 403 -2.35 37.05 -3.52
CA CYS A 403 -0.93 36.83 -3.74
C CYS A 403 -0.03 37.53 -2.71
N LYS A 404 -0.41 38.73 -2.22
CA LYS A 404 0.34 39.48 -1.19
C LYS A 404 0.37 38.78 0.18
N ASN A 405 -0.42 37.72 0.37
CA ASN A 405 -0.41 36.95 1.59
C ASN A 405 0.91 36.15 1.73
N LYS A 406 1.65 36.35 2.84
CA LYS A 406 2.94 35.68 3.13
C LYS A 406 2.90 34.14 3.09
N SER A 407 1.71 33.53 3.14
CA SER A 407 1.53 32.08 3.01
C SER A 407 1.57 31.55 1.56
N ILE A 408 1.54 32.42 0.54
CA ILE A 408 1.60 32.01 -0.88
C ILE A 408 3.03 32.10 -1.40
N LYS A 409 3.78 31.02 -1.19
CA LYS A 409 5.14 30.84 -1.74
C LYS A 409 5.16 30.25 -3.15
N ASN A 410 4.14 29.47 -3.49
CA ASN A 410 4.02 28.78 -4.77
C ASN A 410 2.63 29.02 -5.39
N PRO A 411 2.50 29.18 -6.72
CA PRO A 411 1.21 29.44 -7.37
C PRO A 411 0.16 28.35 -7.10
N ILE A 412 0.55 27.11 -6.78
CA ILE A 412 -0.41 26.04 -6.43
C ILE A 412 -1.22 26.36 -5.17
N ASN A 413 -0.73 27.21 -4.27
CA ASN A 413 -1.40 27.52 -3.01
C ASN A 413 -2.56 28.51 -3.19
N TYR A 414 -2.52 29.30 -4.27
CA TYR A 414 -3.49 30.36 -4.52
C TYR A 414 -4.92 29.84 -4.69
N PRO A 415 -5.20 28.82 -5.54
CA PRO A 415 -6.57 28.34 -5.74
C PRO A 415 -7.21 27.80 -4.45
N PHE A 416 -6.45 27.09 -3.62
CA PHE A 416 -6.94 26.59 -2.33
C PHE A 416 -7.26 27.70 -1.34
N LYS A 417 -6.44 28.77 -1.30
CA LYS A 417 -6.72 29.94 -0.45
C LYS A 417 -7.97 30.68 -0.93
N LYS A 418 -8.11 30.87 -2.24
CA LYS A 418 -9.28 31.51 -2.87
C LYS A 418 -10.57 30.72 -2.64
N LEU A 419 -10.51 29.39 -2.70
CA LEU A 419 -11.62 28.50 -2.38
C LEU A 419 -12.04 28.59 -0.91
N LYS A 420 -11.08 28.64 0.02
CA LYS A 420 -11.37 28.82 1.46
C LYS A 420 -12.05 30.16 1.74
N LEU A 421 -11.60 31.25 1.14
CA LEU A 421 -12.21 32.58 1.30
C LEU A 421 -13.65 32.65 0.76
N LYS A 422 -13.95 31.93 -0.33
CA LYS A 422 -15.33 31.83 -0.85
C LYS A 422 -16.26 31.00 0.03
N LYS A 423 -15.75 30.01 0.77
CA LYS A 423 -16.53 29.21 1.72
C LYS A 423 -16.87 29.95 3.01
N ILE A 424 -16.10 30.98 3.38
CA ILE A 424 -16.32 31.82 4.56
C ILE A 424 -17.31 32.97 4.25
N ARG A 425 -17.48 33.32 2.97
CA ARG A 425 -18.39 34.37 2.48
C ARG A 425 -19.75 33.84 2.01
N LYS A 426 -19.97 32.52 2.06
CA LYS A 426 -21.26 31.85 1.93
C LYS A 426 -21.66 31.39 3.32
#